data_AF-X1JTE0-F1
#
_entry.id   AF-X1JTE0-F1
#
_cell.length_a   1.000
_cell.length_b   1.000
_cell.length_c   1.000
_cell.angle_alpha   90.00
_cell.angle_beta   90.00
_cell.angle_gamma   90.00
#
_symmetry.space_group_name_H-M   'P 1'
#
loop_
_entity.id
_entity.type
_entity.pdbx_description
1 polymer ?
#
loop_
_entity_poly.entity_id
_entity_poly.type
_entity_poly.pdbx_seq_one_letter_code
_entity_poly.pdbx_strand_id
1 'polypeptide(L)'
;TEPKAIQFVVILPYLIGMVIGLAMGMIAPAGRIGSYQIDKIIHSARLDPITAIRAYWRGIITEEKLTKTLGELGFSDDDTKFLRDVTHYYPTPGELVLWQAKEVYEPEMIAKYGLDAELEEVEREAFYKAGMTDDQIVNHWRAHWVHPAWGQVLDMYHRGELTYDDVYRWFRVVEIPPYWRDKLIAISWDLPNRIETRMMARYGLVDKPWLVKHLERIGLHEDYRSIAADFMLAMGIRMDLSARYS
;
A
#
# COMPACT_ATOMS: atom_id res chain seq x y z
N THR A 1 -59.01 -24.94 -47.91
CA THR A 1 -59.43 -23.59 -47.46
C THR A 1 -59.63 -23.71 -45.95
N GLU A 2 -58.93 -23.06 -45.01
CA GLU A 2 -58.10 -21.85 -44.99
C GLU A 2 -57.11 -21.92 -43.80
N PRO A 3 -55.80 -22.14 -43.99
CA PRO A 3 -54.79 -21.99 -42.92
C PRO A 3 -54.32 -20.53 -42.76
N LYS A 4 -54.66 -19.66 -43.73
CA LYS A 4 -54.06 -18.33 -43.89
C LYS A 4 -54.64 -17.29 -42.92
N ALA A 5 -55.89 -17.43 -42.49
CA ALA A 5 -56.53 -16.47 -41.59
C ALA A 5 -55.96 -16.54 -40.15
N ILE A 6 -55.71 -17.75 -39.65
CA ILE A 6 -55.17 -17.96 -38.29
C ILE A 6 -53.71 -17.49 -38.19
N GLN A 7 -52.89 -17.72 -39.22
CA GLN A 7 -51.52 -17.20 -39.25
C GLN A 7 -51.48 -15.67 -39.31
N PHE A 8 -52.42 -15.02 -40.01
CA PHE A 8 -52.50 -13.56 -40.08
C PHE A 8 -52.86 -12.91 -38.74
N VAL A 9 -53.79 -13.50 -37.99
CA VAL A 9 -54.21 -12.98 -36.67
C VAL A 9 -53.10 -13.07 -35.62
N VAL A 10 -52.18 -14.04 -35.74
CA VAL A 10 -51.05 -14.21 -34.81
C VAL A 10 -49.83 -13.35 -35.22
N ILE A 11 -49.60 -13.15 -36.52
CA ILE A 11 -48.43 -12.43 -37.04
C ILE A 11 -48.65 -10.90 -37.02
N LEU A 12 -49.90 -10.45 -37.20
CA LEU A 12 -50.22 -9.02 -37.29
C LEU A 12 -49.89 -8.24 -35.99
N PRO A 13 -50.18 -8.73 -34.77
CA PRO A 13 -49.76 -8.05 -33.53
C PRO A 13 -48.24 -7.96 -33.39
N TYR A 14 -47.50 -8.97 -33.82
CA TYR A 14 -46.04 -8.98 -33.81
C TYR A 14 -45.44 -7.99 -34.80
N LEU A 15 -45.98 -7.91 -36.02
CA LEU A 15 -45.56 -6.93 -37.01
C LEU A 15 -45.89 -5.49 -36.57
N ILE A 16 -47.06 -5.27 -35.97
CA ILE A 16 -47.44 -3.98 -35.39
C ILE A 16 -46.50 -3.61 -34.24
N GLY A 17 -46.21 -4.54 -33.33
CA GLY A 17 -45.25 -4.33 -32.23
C GLY A 17 -43.84 -4.01 -32.73
N MET A 18 -43.39 -4.65 -33.81
CA MET A 18 -42.07 -4.41 -34.41
C MET A 18 -42.00 -3.04 -35.11
N VAL A 19 -43.05 -2.64 -35.83
CA VAL A 19 -43.15 -1.33 -36.47
C VAL A 19 -43.24 -0.20 -35.44
N ILE A 20 -44.01 -0.38 -34.38
CA ILE A 20 -44.09 0.58 -33.26
C ILE A 20 -42.74 0.66 -32.54
N GLY A 21 -42.08 -0.48 -32.28
CA GLY A 21 -40.74 -0.52 -31.66
C GLY A 21 -39.67 0.18 -32.51
N LEU A 22 -39.66 -0.03 -33.82
CA LEU A 22 -38.76 0.65 -34.76
C LEU A 22 -39.06 2.14 -34.88
N ALA A 23 -40.33 2.53 -34.95
CA ALA A 23 -40.74 3.93 -34.99
C ALA A 23 -40.37 4.68 -33.69
N MET A 24 -40.62 4.06 -32.53
CA MET A 24 -40.20 4.59 -31.23
C MET A 24 -38.67 4.72 -31.14
N GLY A 25 -37.92 3.74 -31.66
CA GLY A 25 -36.46 3.79 -31.73
C GLY A 25 -35.92 4.92 -32.62
N MET A 26 -36.57 5.21 -33.75
CA MET A 26 -36.20 6.29 -34.66
C MET A 26 -36.55 7.69 -34.11
N ILE A 27 -37.62 7.81 -33.31
CA ILE A 27 -38.07 9.09 -32.72
C ILE A 27 -37.35 9.36 -31.37
N ALA A 28 -36.78 8.33 -30.73
CA ALA A 28 -36.11 8.44 -29.43
C ALA A 28 -35.03 9.55 -29.33
N PRO A 29 -34.21 9.86 -30.37
CA PRO A 29 -33.26 10.98 -30.29
C PRO A 29 -33.94 12.35 -30.19
N ALA A 30 -35.01 12.59 -30.97
CA ALA A 30 -35.77 13.84 -30.93
C ALA A 30 -36.61 13.96 -29.64
N GLY A 31 -37.18 12.83 -29.19
CA GLY A 31 -37.87 12.74 -27.91
C GLY A 31 -36.96 13.07 -26.72
N ARG A 32 -35.69 12.65 -26.76
CA ARG A 32 -34.68 12.99 -25.74
C ARG A 32 -34.39 14.49 -25.66
N ILE A 33 -34.35 15.20 -26.79
CA ILE A 33 -34.15 16.66 -26.79
C ILE A 33 -35.33 17.35 -26.07
N GLY A 34 -36.56 16.90 -26.36
CA GLY A 34 -37.76 17.41 -25.69
C GLY A 34 -37.76 17.09 -24.19
N SER A 35 -37.43 15.86 -23.80
CA SER A 35 -37.36 15.47 -22.38
C SER A 35 -36.32 16.28 -21.63
N TYR A 36 -35.13 16.51 -22.19
CA TYR A 36 -34.10 17.32 -21.54
C TYR A 36 -34.53 18.78 -21.28
N GLN A 37 -35.31 19.39 -22.18
CA GLN A 37 -35.84 20.74 -21.95
C GLN A 37 -36.85 20.75 -20.80
N ILE A 38 -37.70 19.72 -20.72
CA ILE A 38 -38.65 19.56 -19.61
C ILE A 38 -37.88 19.31 -18.31
N ASP A 39 -36.92 18.38 -18.31
CA ASP A 39 -36.09 18.01 -17.16
C ASP A 39 -35.30 19.20 -16.61
N LYS A 40 -34.83 20.11 -17.48
CA LYS A 40 -34.17 21.36 -17.06
C LYS A 40 -35.12 22.30 -16.31
N ILE A 41 -36.42 22.29 -16.62
CA ILE A 41 -37.40 23.16 -15.97
C ILE A 41 -37.87 22.53 -14.66
N ILE A 42 -38.20 21.24 -14.68
CA ILE A 42 -38.77 20.54 -13.53
C ILE A 42 -37.71 19.97 -12.58
N HIS A 43 -36.44 19.96 -13.00
CA HIS A 43 -35.32 19.35 -12.29
C HIS A 43 -35.65 17.91 -11.85
N SER A 44 -36.00 17.05 -12.81
CA SER A 44 -36.37 15.65 -12.55
C SER A 44 -35.20 14.79 -12.09
N ALA A 45 -33.96 15.20 -12.39
CA ALA A 45 -32.77 14.52 -11.90
C ALA A 45 -32.70 14.50 -10.37
N ARG A 46 -32.20 13.41 -9.82
CA ARG A 46 -31.95 13.22 -8.39
C ARG A 46 -30.47 12.91 -8.19
N LEU A 47 -29.96 13.28 -7.01
CA LEU A 47 -28.62 12.86 -6.62
C LEU A 47 -28.61 11.34 -6.55
N ASP A 48 -27.57 10.70 -7.08
CA ASP A 48 -27.38 9.27 -6.85
C ASP A 48 -27.12 9.00 -5.35
N PRO A 49 -27.38 7.77 -4.87
CA PRO A 49 -27.27 7.47 -3.44
C PRO A 49 -25.92 7.79 -2.83
N ILE A 50 -24.82 7.49 -3.53
CA ILE A 50 -23.47 7.69 -3.01
C ILE A 50 -23.13 9.18 -2.93
N THR A 51 -23.53 9.98 -3.92
CA THR A 51 -23.35 11.44 -3.86
C THR A 51 -24.18 12.06 -2.74
N ALA A 52 -25.42 11.61 -2.54
CA ALA A 52 -26.26 12.09 -1.44
C ALA A 52 -25.64 11.79 -0.06
N ILE A 53 -25.16 10.56 0.14
CA ILE A 53 -24.49 10.14 1.38
C ILE A 53 -23.20 10.95 1.62
N ARG A 54 -22.37 11.15 0.59
CA ARG A 54 -21.17 11.97 0.71
C ARG A 54 -21.48 13.43 1.03
N ALA A 55 -22.56 13.98 0.46
CA ALA A 55 -23.01 15.32 0.80
C ALA A 55 -23.44 15.39 2.27
N TYR A 56 -24.08 14.34 2.80
CA TYR A 56 -24.43 14.23 4.21
C TYR A 56 -23.20 14.18 5.12
N TRP A 57 -22.24 13.28 4.88
CA TRP A 57 -21.01 13.22 5.68
C TRP A 57 -20.20 14.53 5.66
N ARG A 58 -20.27 15.27 4.55
CA ARG A 58 -19.64 16.59 4.42
C ARG A 58 -20.38 17.72 5.12
N GLY A 59 -21.53 17.44 5.73
CA GLY A 59 -22.40 18.44 6.37
C GLY A 59 -23.11 19.37 5.39
N ILE A 60 -23.17 19.01 4.09
CA ILE A 60 -23.81 19.83 3.04
C ILE A 60 -25.34 19.67 3.10
N ILE A 61 -25.83 18.49 3.48
CA ILE A 61 -27.26 18.21 3.67
C ILE A 61 -27.51 17.59 5.04
N THR A 62 -28.71 17.77 5.58
CA THR A 62 -29.16 17.17 6.84
C THR A 62 -29.60 15.71 6.65
N GLU A 63 -29.71 14.95 7.74
CA GLU A 63 -30.27 13.58 7.73
C GLU A 63 -31.70 13.53 7.16
N GLU A 64 -32.53 14.53 7.49
CA GLU A 64 -33.89 14.67 6.93
C GLU A 64 -33.83 14.83 5.40
N LYS A 65 -32.90 15.67 4.91
CA LYS A 65 -32.73 15.90 3.47
C LYS A 65 -32.15 14.66 2.78
N LEU A 66 -31.25 13.92 3.42
CA LEU A 66 -30.74 12.64 2.91
C LEU A 66 -31.88 11.63 2.77
N THR A 67 -32.64 11.42 3.85
CA THR A 67 -33.77 10.47 3.89
C THR A 67 -34.81 10.80 2.84
N LYS A 68 -35.19 12.07 2.70
CA LYS A 68 -36.07 12.52 1.62
C LYS A 68 -35.50 12.23 0.23
N THR A 69 -34.21 12.50 0.01
CA THR A 69 -33.57 12.34 -1.30
C THR A 69 -33.50 10.87 -1.71
N LEU A 70 -33.17 9.97 -0.78
CA LEU A 70 -33.16 8.53 -1.04
C LEU A 70 -34.57 7.95 -1.11
N GLY A 71 -35.52 8.47 -0.32
CA GLY A 71 -36.94 8.12 -0.42
C GLY A 71 -37.55 8.45 -1.78
N GLU A 72 -37.18 9.58 -2.39
CA GLU A 72 -37.58 9.95 -3.76
C GLU A 72 -37.01 8.98 -4.83
N LEU A 73 -35.94 8.23 -4.51
CA LEU A 73 -35.40 7.15 -5.34
C LEU A 73 -36.04 5.78 -5.04
N GLY A 74 -36.93 5.71 -4.05
CA GLY A 74 -37.64 4.48 -3.67
C GLY A 74 -36.99 3.67 -2.54
N PHE A 75 -35.95 4.18 -1.87
CA PHE A 75 -35.39 3.54 -0.68
C PHE A 75 -36.27 3.79 0.54
N SER A 76 -36.44 2.77 1.39
CA SER A 76 -37.06 2.97 2.70
C SER A 76 -36.15 3.74 3.65
N ASP A 77 -36.70 4.22 4.78
CA ASP A 77 -35.91 4.85 5.84
C ASP A 77 -34.85 3.87 6.41
N ASP A 78 -35.18 2.58 6.46
CA ASP A 78 -34.24 1.55 6.93
C ASP A 78 -33.16 1.28 5.87
N ASP A 79 -33.50 1.21 4.58
CA ASP A 79 -32.51 1.12 3.50
C ASP A 79 -31.59 2.33 3.47
N THR A 80 -32.12 3.53 3.75
CA THR A 80 -31.32 4.75 3.87
C THR A 80 -30.26 4.62 4.95
N LYS A 81 -30.64 4.13 6.14
CA LYS A 81 -29.68 3.88 7.23
C LYS A 81 -28.65 2.83 6.83
N PHE A 82 -29.07 1.71 6.24
CA PHE A 82 -28.15 0.66 5.78
C PHE A 82 -27.16 1.16 4.73
N LEU A 83 -27.64 1.94 3.75
CA LEU A 83 -26.79 2.53 2.72
C LEU A 83 -25.80 3.51 3.31
N ARG A 84 -26.23 4.37 4.24
CA ARG A 84 -25.33 5.30 4.94
C ARG A 84 -24.28 4.53 5.75
N ASP A 85 -24.67 3.47 6.45
CA ASP A 85 -23.77 2.75 7.34
C ASP A 85 -22.76 1.89 6.56
N VAL A 86 -23.18 1.18 5.50
CA VAL A 86 -22.31 0.31 4.67
C VAL A 86 -21.33 1.10 3.81
N THR A 87 -21.62 2.37 3.55
CA THR A 87 -20.76 3.21 2.71
C THR A 87 -19.62 3.84 3.50
N HIS A 88 -19.67 3.86 4.84
CA HIS A 88 -18.51 4.29 5.64
C HIS A 88 -17.25 3.59 5.15
N TYR A 89 -16.14 4.32 5.20
CA TYR A 89 -14.85 3.78 4.82
C TYR A 89 -14.58 2.51 5.61
N TYR A 90 -14.21 1.47 4.87
CA TYR A 90 -13.70 0.23 5.41
C TYR A 90 -12.44 -0.11 4.62
N PRO A 91 -11.36 -0.52 5.29
CA PRO A 91 -10.10 -0.86 4.62
C PRO A 91 -10.30 -1.97 3.60
N THR A 92 -9.60 -1.85 2.48
CA THR A 92 -9.48 -2.92 1.49
C THR A 92 -8.79 -4.15 2.10
N PRO A 93 -8.97 -5.34 1.52
CA PRO A 93 -8.22 -6.53 1.98
C PRO A 93 -6.70 -6.32 2.02
N GLY A 94 -6.15 -5.51 1.11
CA GLY A 94 -4.73 -5.15 1.11
C GLY A 94 -4.33 -4.27 2.29
N GLU A 95 -5.13 -3.24 2.60
CA GLU A 95 -4.92 -2.40 3.79
C GLU A 95 -5.04 -3.22 5.08
N LEU A 96 -6.01 -4.14 5.17
CA LEU A 96 -6.15 -5.03 6.32
C LEU A 96 -4.90 -5.92 6.53
N VAL A 97 -4.32 -6.46 5.46
CA VAL A 97 -3.06 -7.21 5.54
C VAL A 97 -1.91 -6.31 6.00
N LEU A 98 -1.82 -5.11 5.43
CA LEU A 98 -0.80 -4.13 5.83
C LEU A 98 -0.94 -3.74 7.30
N TRP A 99 -2.15 -3.51 7.79
CA TRP A 99 -2.41 -3.17 9.19
C TRP A 99 -1.99 -4.29 10.14
N GLN A 100 -2.17 -5.55 9.74
CA GLN A 100 -1.64 -6.69 10.48
C GLN A 100 -0.11 -6.69 10.52
N ALA A 101 0.54 -6.37 9.40
CA ALA A 101 2.00 -6.26 9.36
C ALA A 101 2.54 -5.07 10.17
N LYS A 102 1.79 -3.97 10.22
CA LYS A 102 2.08 -2.74 10.97
C LYS A 102 1.69 -2.81 12.44
N GLU A 103 1.28 -3.99 12.93
CA GLU A 103 0.98 -4.24 14.34
C GLU A 103 -0.16 -3.35 14.90
N VAL A 104 -1.08 -2.92 14.04
CA VAL A 104 -2.21 -2.01 14.38
C VAL A 104 -3.13 -2.59 15.46
N TYR A 105 -3.14 -3.92 15.60
CA TYR A 105 -4.03 -4.66 16.50
C TYR A 105 -3.30 -5.31 17.67
N GLU A 106 -2.00 -5.07 17.84
CA GLU A 106 -1.17 -5.75 18.84
C GLU A 106 -0.83 -4.80 20.00
N PRO A 107 -1.51 -4.88 21.17
CA PRO A 107 -1.38 -3.89 22.25
C PRO A 107 0.07 -3.68 22.74
N GLU A 108 0.85 -4.76 22.82
CA GLU A 108 2.26 -4.68 23.24
C GLU A 108 3.11 -3.89 22.23
N MET A 109 2.83 -4.03 20.93
CA MET A 109 3.56 -3.33 19.88
C MET A 109 3.10 -1.88 19.74
N ILE A 110 1.80 -1.62 19.88
CA ILE A 110 1.24 -0.26 19.94
C ILE A 110 1.94 0.53 21.05
N ALA A 111 2.07 -0.06 22.25
CA ALA A 111 2.77 0.56 23.37
C ALA A 111 4.28 0.68 23.12
N LYS A 112 4.95 -0.36 22.61
CA LYS A 112 6.40 -0.36 22.35
C LYS A 112 6.81 0.73 21.35
N TYR A 113 6.06 0.86 20.25
CA TYR A 113 6.39 1.81 19.18
C TYR A 113 5.68 3.17 19.34
N GLY A 114 4.81 3.33 20.33
CA GLY A 114 4.05 4.56 20.53
C GLY A 114 3.08 4.84 19.38
N LEU A 115 2.42 3.82 18.83
CA LEU A 115 1.59 3.98 17.62
C LEU A 115 0.35 4.86 17.83
N ASP A 116 -0.06 5.06 19.09
CA ASP A 116 -1.14 5.97 19.51
C ASP A 116 -0.64 7.38 19.89
N ALA A 117 0.67 7.65 19.79
CA ALA A 117 1.20 8.97 20.09
C ALA A 117 0.57 10.02 19.16
N GLU A 118 0.31 11.22 19.70
CA GLU A 118 -0.22 12.38 18.96
C GLU A 118 -1.60 12.14 18.31
N LEU A 119 -2.31 11.07 18.68
CA LEU A 119 -3.65 10.76 18.16
C LEU A 119 -4.69 11.82 18.55
N GLU A 120 -4.46 12.52 19.68
CA GLU A 120 -5.28 13.64 20.16
C GLU A 120 -5.19 14.89 19.27
N GLU A 121 -4.11 15.04 18.50
CA GLU A 121 -3.88 16.18 17.60
C GLU A 121 -4.52 15.94 16.21
N VAL A 122 -5.10 14.76 15.97
CA VAL A 122 -5.77 14.43 14.71
C VAL A 122 -7.03 15.26 14.55
N GLU A 123 -7.10 16.02 13.44
CA GLU A 123 -8.31 16.73 13.00
C GLU A 123 -9.36 15.74 12.47
N ARG A 124 -10.08 15.09 13.40
CA ARG A 124 -11.04 14.02 13.11
C ARG A 124 -12.18 14.45 12.19
N GLU A 125 -12.55 15.73 12.21
CA GLU A 125 -13.64 16.26 11.38
C GLU A 125 -13.37 16.07 9.88
N ALA A 126 -12.12 16.19 9.44
CA ALA A 126 -11.76 15.95 8.05
C ALA A 126 -11.97 14.47 7.64
N PHE A 127 -11.68 13.55 8.55
CA PHE A 127 -11.85 12.11 8.34
C PHE A 127 -13.33 11.69 8.37
N TYR A 128 -14.13 12.27 9.27
CA TYR A 128 -15.58 12.06 9.27
C TYR A 128 -16.22 12.50 7.94
N LYS A 129 -15.77 13.63 7.38
CA LYS A 129 -16.21 14.10 6.05
C LYS A 129 -15.78 13.19 4.90
N ALA A 130 -14.75 12.36 5.11
CA ALA A 130 -14.34 11.30 4.19
C ALA A 130 -15.12 10.00 4.41
N GLY A 131 -16.01 9.93 5.41
CA GLY A 131 -16.80 8.75 5.75
C GLY A 131 -16.07 7.78 6.67
N MET A 132 -14.98 8.18 7.34
CA MET A 132 -14.29 7.31 8.29
C MET A 132 -14.95 7.35 9.67
N THR A 133 -14.94 6.21 10.36
CA THR A 133 -15.35 6.11 11.77
C THR A 133 -14.14 6.31 12.69
N ASP A 134 -14.39 6.55 13.99
CA ASP A 134 -13.32 6.68 14.99
C ASP A 134 -12.33 5.51 14.98
N ASP A 135 -12.84 4.29 14.92
CA ASP A 135 -12.00 3.08 14.90
C ASP A 135 -11.09 3.07 13.66
N GLN A 136 -11.60 3.46 12.49
CA GLN A 136 -10.79 3.48 11.28
C GLN A 136 -9.79 4.63 11.27
N ILE A 137 -10.11 5.77 11.88
CA ILE A 137 -9.15 6.87 12.08
C ILE A 137 -7.99 6.37 12.95
N VAL A 138 -8.29 5.71 14.07
CA VAL A 138 -7.26 5.16 14.97
C VAL A 138 -6.41 4.11 14.26
N ASN A 139 -7.01 3.16 13.53
CA ASN A 139 -6.26 2.13 12.81
C ASN A 139 -5.36 2.73 11.71
N HIS A 140 -5.90 3.69 10.95
CA HIS A 140 -5.15 4.36 9.91
C HIS A 140 -4.00 5.20 10.51
N TRP A 141 -4.21 5.81 11.67
CA TRP A 141 -3.14 6.47 12.43
C TRP A 141 -2.08 5.46 12.86
N ARG A 142 -2.42 4.36 13.52
CA ARG A 142 -1.42 3.36 13.92
C ARG A 142 -0.59 2.83 12.75
N ALA A 143 -1.18 2.74 11.56
CA ALA A 143 -0.50 2.28 10.35
C ALA A 143 0.32 3.38 9.60
N HIS A 144 0.14 4.66 9.91
CA HIS A 144 0.72 5.76 9.11
C HIS A 144 2.22 5.95 9.34
N TRP A 145 2.74 5.48 10.47
CA TRP A 145 4.12 5.70 10.89
C TRP A 145 5.13 5.09 9.92
N VAL A 146 6.20 5.83 9.69
CA VAL A 146 7.34 5.39 8.89
C VAL A 146 8.43 4.90 9.84
N HIS A 147 8.82 3.64 9.71
CA HIS A 147 9.93 3.09 10.49
C HIS A 147 11.29 3.52 9.91
N PRO A 148 12.36 3.54 10.73
CA PRO A 148 13.70 3.90 10.28
C PRO A 148 14.15 3.06 9.08
N ALA A 149 14.93 3.67 8.18
CA ALA A 149 15.52 2.94 7.05
C ALA A 149 16.56 1.93 7.54
N TRP A 150 16.83 0.90 6.73
CA TRP A 150 17.77 -0.18 7.11
C TRP A 150 19.14 0.32 7.57
N GLY A 151 19.73 1.31 6.88
CA GLY A 151 21.03 1.88 7.29
C GLY A 151 20.99 2.54 8.67
N GLN A 152 19.88 3.21 9.03
CA GLN A 152 19.71 3.81 10.35
C GLN A 152 19.56 2.73 11.44
N VAL A 153 18.87 1.63 11.13
CA VAL A 153 18.75 0.47 12.03
C VAL A 153 20.12 -0.16 12.28
N LEU A 154 20.94 -0.30 11.24
CA LEU A 154 22.31 -0.78 11.37
C LEU A 154 23.17 0.14 12.23
N ASP A 155 23.11 1.45 12.01
CA ASP A 155 23.84 2.43 12.82
C ASP A 155 23.46 2.32 14.30
N MET A 156 22.17 2.22 14.61
CA MET A 156 21.69 2.04 15.99
C MET A 156 22.15 0.70 16.57
N TYR A 157 22.09 -0.39 15.80
CA TYR A 157 22.56 -1.70 16.22
C TYR A 157 24.06 -1.72 16.54
N HIS A 158 24.90 -1.17 15.65
CA HIS A 158 26.36 -1.14 15.87
C HIS A 158 26.79 -0.21 17.01
N ARG A 159 26.00 0.82 17.31
CA ARG A 159 26.22 1.72 18.45
C ARG A 159 25.69 1.15 19.77
N GLY A 160 25.02 0.01 19.75
CA GLY A 160 24.47 -0.65 20.94
C GLY A 160 23.13 -0.09 21.41
N GLU A 161 22.46 0.73 20.60
CA GLU A 161 21.13 1.27 20.89
C GLU A 161 20.02 0.25 20.58
N LEU A 162 20.29 -0.73 19.71
CA LEU A 162 19.40 -1.85 19.43
C LEU A 162 20.06 -3.18 19.73
N THR A 163 19.27 -4.14 20.18
CA THR A 163 19.69 -5.54 20.32
C THR A 163 19.40 -6.33 19.04
N TYR A 164 19.94 -7.56 18.96
CA TYR A 164 19.60 -8.49 17.87
C TYR A 164 18.09 -8.71 17.74
N ASP A 165 17.40 -8.90 18.87
CA ASP A 165 15.95 -9.12 18.90
C ASP A 165 15.18 -7.90 18.42
N ASP A 166 15.65 -6.68 18.74
CA ASP A 166 15.02 -5.46 18.23
C ASP A 166 15.12 -5.36 16.70
N VAL A 167 16.30 -5.65 16.13
CA VAL A 167 16.48 -5.67 14.66
C VAL A 167 15.65 -6.79 14.03
N TYR A 168 15.62 -7.97 14.64
CA TYR A 168 14.83 -9.10 14.15
C TYR A 168 13.33 -8.79 14.11
N ARG A 169 12.82 -8.13 15.16
CA ARG A 169 11.42 -7.69 15.25
C ARG A 169 11.12 -6.53 14.31
N TRP A 170 12.06 -5.60 14.10
CA TRP A 170 11.91 -4.51 13.14
C TRP A 170 11.62 -5.02 11.72
N PHE A 171 12.22 -6.13 11.30
CA PHE A 171 11.90 -6.73 9.99
C PHE A 171 10.43 -7.14 9.82
N ARG A 172 9.69 -7.40 10.90
CA ARG A 172 8.25 -7.70 10.82
C ARG A 172 7.46 -6.47 10.38
N VAL A 173 7.71 -5.32 11.00
CA VAL A 173 6.98 -4.06 10.72
C VAL A 173 7.31 -3.42 9.37
N VAL A 174 8.41 -3.86 8.74
CA VAL A 174 8.77 -3.52 7.35
C VAL A 174 8.63 -4.69 6.38
N GLU A 175 7.90 -5.73 6.78
CA GLU A 175 7.46 -6.83 5.92
C GLU A 175 8.58 -7.65 5.25
N ILE A 176 9.74 -7.77 5.91
CA ILE A 176 10.82 -8.65 5.45
C ILE A 176 10.56 -10.08 5.94
N PRO A 177 10.48 -11.08 5.03
CA PRO A 177 10.20 -12.47 5.39
C PRO A 177 11.25 -13.07 6.34
N PRO A 178 10.84 -13.94 7.30
CA PRO A 178 11.75 -14.54 8.29
C PRO A 178 12.99 -15.20 7.70
N TYR A 179 12.87 -15.82 6.52
CA TYR A 179 13.98 -16.46 5.81
C TYR A 179 15.20 -15.55 5.60
N TRP A 180 14.97 -14.24 5.41
CA TRP A 180 16.04 -13.27 5.12
C TRP A 180 16.61 -12.60 6.37
N ARG A 181 15.90 -12.59 7.49
CA ARG A 181 16.22 -11.75 8.66
C ARG A 181 17.58 -12.07 9.24
N ASP A 182 17.81 -13.32 9.61
CA ASP A 182 19.08 -13.76 10.20
C ASP A 182 20.25 -13.55 9.22
N LYS A 183 19.99 -13.71 7.91
CA LYS A 183 21.00 -13.53 6.86
C LYS A 183 21.39 -12.06 6.71
N LEU A 184 20.42 -11.15 6.75
CA LEU A 184 20.65 -9.71 6.69
C LEU A 184 21.37 -9.20 7.94
N ILE A 185 21.01 -9.72 9.13
CA ILE A 185 21.71 -9.38 10.37
C ILE A 185 23.14 -9.94 10.36
N ALA A 186 23.35 -11.17 9.87
CA ALA A 186 24.67 -11.77 9.83
C ALA A 186 25.68 -10.99 8.96
N ILE A 187 25.20 -10.21 7.99
CA ILE A 187 26.01 -9.35 7.13
C ILE A 187 25.97 -7.87 7.56
N SER A 188 25.45 -7.56 8.75
CA SER A 188 25.37 -6.18 9.25
C SER A 188 26.76 -5.57 9.43
N TRP A 189 27.71 -6.38 9.91
CA TRP A 189 29.07 -5.94 10.17
C TRP A 189 29.91 -5.96 8.90
N ASP A 190 30.59 -4.85 8.64
CA ASP A 190 31.51 -4.74 7.53
C ASP A 190 32.70 -5.71 7.70
N LEU A 191 33.12 -6.28 6.57
CA LEU A 191 34.40 -6.97 6.47
C LEU A 191 35.51 -5.93 6.31
N PRO A 192 36.75 -6.22 6.79
CA PRO A 192 37.89 -5.33 6.57
C PRO A 192 37.96 -4.81 5.13
N ASN A 193 37.95 -3.50 4.99
CA ASN A 193 37.97 -2.85 3.68
C ASN A 193 39.34 -3.05 2.99
N ARG A 194 39.49 -2.58 1.75
CA ARG A 194 40.74 -2.77 0.99
C ARG A 194 41.97 -2.18 1.68
N ILE A 195 41.82 -1.06 2.40
CA ILE A 195 42.93 -0.40 3.11
C ILE A 195 43.33 -1.23 4.32
N GLU A 196 42.36 -1.61 5.15
CA GLU A 196 42.59 -2.44 6.34
C GLU A 196 43.19 -3.79 5.95
N THR A 197 42.62 -4.46 4.95
CA THR A 197 43.13 -5.73 4.42
C THR A 197 44.60 -5.61 3.98
N ARG A 198 44.94 -4.52 3.27
CA ARG A 198 46.33 -4.25 2.87
C ARG A 198 47.22 -3.98 4.06
N MET A 199 46.74 -3.26 5.07
CA MET A 199 47.50 -3.00 6.30
C MET A 199 47.76 -4.30 7.06
N MET A 200 46.75 -5.15 7.21
CA MET A 200 46.89 -6.47 7.84
C MET A 200 47.97 -7.30 7.14
N ALA A 201 47.95 -7.35 5.80
CA ALA A 201 48.97 -8.03 5.00
C ALA A 201 50.35 -7.38 5.18
N ARG A 202 50.41 -6.05 5.17
CA ARG A 202 51.64 -5.26 5.29
C ARG A 202 52.37 -5.51 6.60
N TYR A 203 51.62 -5.61 7.70
CA TYR A 203 52.17 -5.88 9.03
C TYR A 203 52.35 -7.38 9.31
N GLY A 204 52.14 -8.26 8.32
CA GLY A 204 52.30 -9.70 8.49
C GLY A 204 51.29 -10.34 9.43
N LEU A 205 50.12 -9.72 9.62
CA LEU A 205 49.07 -10.21 10.53
C LEU A 205 48.20 -11.30 9.89
N VAL A 206 48.28 -11.47 8.57
CA VAL A 206 47.49 -12.43 7.79
C VAL A 206 48.34 -13.07 6.69
N ASP A 207 47.92 -14.25 6.23
CA ASP A 207 48.59 -15.01 5.18
C ASP A 207 47.82 -15.02 3.85
N LYS A 208 48.40 -15.61 2.80
CA LYS A 208 47.80 -15.68 1.46
C LYS A 208 46.45 -16.43 1.47
N PRO A 209 46.31 -17.62 2.10
CA PRO A 209 45.02 -18.30 2.19
C PRO A 209 43.93 -17.44 2.84
N TRP A 210 44.25 -16.73 3.93
CA TRP A 210 43.32 -15.81 4.58
C TRP A 210 42.90 -14.70 3.61
N LEU A 211 43.86 -14.08 2.91
CA LEU A 211 43.59 -13.00 1.94
C LEU A 211 42.70 -13.47 0.79
N VAL A 212 42.97 -14.63 0.19
CA VAL A 212 42.15 -15.17 -0.91
C VAL A 212 40.71 -15.39 -0.46
N LYS A 213 40.51 -15.97 0.73
CA LYS A 213 39.17 -16.21 1.30
C LYS A 213 38.46 -14.90 1.68
N HIS A 214 39.19 -13.92 2.21
CA HIS A 214 38.63 -12.60 2.50
C HIS A 214 38.20 -11.88 1.22
N LEU A 215 39.05 -11.91 0.18
CA LEU A 215 38.77 -11.35 -1.13
C LEU A 215 37.55 -12.00 -1.81
N GLU A 216 37.36 -13.31 -1.63
CA GLU A 216 36.14 -14.01 -2.04
C GLU A 216 34.90 -13.47 -1.33
N ARG A 217 34.95 -13.29 0.00
CA ARG A 217 33.80 -12.81 0.80
C ARG A 217 33.37 -11.38 0.46
N ILE A 218 34.30 -10.52 0.08
CA ILE A 218 33.99 -9.16 -0.41
C ILE A 218 33.61 -9.13 -1.91
N GLY A 219 33.56 -10.29 -2.58
CA GLY A 219 33.06 -10.42 -3.95
C GLY A 219 34.10 -10.21 -5.06
N LEU A 220 35.41 -10.26 -4.79
CA LEU A 220 36.41 -10.18 -5.85
C LEU A 220 36.31 -11.41 -6.77
N HIS A 221 36.37 -11.21 -8.08
CA HIS A 221 36.35 -12.30 -9.06
C HIS A 221 37.53 -13.27 -8.87
N GLU A 222 37.30 -14.57 -9.07
CA GLU A 222 38.25 -15.64 -8.73
C GLU A 222 39.64 -15.48 -9.37
N ASP A 223 39.68 -15.08 -10.65
CA ASP A 223 40.90 -14.84 -11.41
C ASP A 223 41.87 -13.84 -10.74
N TYR A 224 41.33 -12.90 -9.97
CA TYR A 224 42.13 -11.83 -9.36
C TYR A 224 42.47 -12.10 -7.89
N ARG A 225 41.83 -13.07 -7.23
CA ARG A 225 42.00 -13.26 -5.77
C ARG A 225 43.44 -13.61 -5.39
N SER A 226 44.04 -14.59 -6.07
CA SER A 226 45.42 -14.99 -5.80
C SER A 226 46.40 -13.87 -6.14
N ILE A 227 46.23 -13.21 -7.29
CA ILE A 227 47.13 -12.16 -7.77
C ILE A 227 47.08 -10.95 -6.82
N ALA A 228 45.89 -10.55 -6.39
CA ALA A 228 45.72 -9.48 -5.42
C ALA A 228 46.32 -9.83 -4.06
N ALA A 229 46.16 -11.07 -3.58
CA ALA A 229 46.77 -11.52 -2.34
C ALA A 229 48.31 -11.48 -2.40
N ASP A 230 48.92 -11.97 -3.49
CA ASP A 230 50.38 -11.90 -3.71
C ASP A 230 50.87 -10.45 -3.74
N PHE A 231 50.15 -9.57 -4.44
CA PHE A 231 50.46 -8.15 -4.49
C PHE A 231 50.44 -7.48 -3.10
N MET A 232 49.43 -7.77 -2.27
CA MET A 232 49.32 -7.21 -0.93
C MET A 232 50.48 -7.63 -0.02
N LEU A 233 50.86 -8.91 -0.07
CA LEU A 233 51.98 -9.45 0.71
C LEU A 233 53.33 -8.90 0.23
N ALA A 234 53.55 -8.87 -1.09
CA ALA A 234 54.78 -8.34 -1.68
C ALA A 234 55.01 -6.87 -1.34
N MET A 235 53.95 -6.05 -1.32
CA MET A 235 54.04 -4.67 -0.84
C MET A 235 54.44 -4.58 0.64
N GLY A 236 53.93 -5.48 1.48
CA GLY A 236 54.32 -5.60 2.88
C GLY A 236 55.81 -5.81 3.06
N ILE A 237 56.32 -6.87 2.45
CA ILE A 237 57.73 -7.26 2.49
C ILE A 237 58.62 -6.14 1.95
N ARG A 238 58.27 -5.56 0.79
CA ARG A 238 59.05 -4.48 0.18
C ARG A 238 59.17 -3.28 1.12
N MET A 239 58.08 -2.90 1.79
CA MET A 239 58.14 -1.77 2.72
C MET A 239 58.97 -2.10 3.96
N ASP A 240 58.77 -3.26 4.59
CA ASP A 240 59.57 -3.66 5.77
C ASP A 240 61.07 -3.63 5.45
N LEU A 241 61.47 -4.16 4.29
CA LEU A 241 62.84 -4.10 3.80
C LEU A 241 63.30 -2.65 3.56
N SER A 242 62.49 -1.82 2.89
CA SER A 242 62.85 -0.42 2.65
C SER A 242 63.03 0.34 3.97
N ALA A 243 62.20 0.11 4.99
CA ALA A 243 62.28 0.82 6.26
C ALA A 243 63.46 0.39 7.15
N ARG A 244 63.89 -0.88 7.08
CA ARG A 244 65.02 -1.41 7.86
C ARG A 244 66.39 -1.01 7.31
N TYR A 245 66.46 -0.75 6.01
CA TYR A 245 67.73 -0.55 5.28
C TYR A 245 67.81 0.83 4.59
N SER A 246 66.91 1.75 4.90
CA SER A 246 67.00 3.19 4.57
C SER A 246 67.60 3.98 5.72
#